data_AF-A0A2W4CA63-F1
#
_entry.id   AF-A0A2W4CA63-F1
#
_cell.length_a   1.000
_cell.length_b   1.000
_cell.length_c   1.000
_cell.angle_alpha   90.00
_cell.angle_beta   90.00
_cell.angle_gamma   90.00
#
_symmetry.space_group_name_H-M   'P 1'
#
loop_
_entity.id
_entity.type
_entity.pdbx_description
1 polymer ?
#
loop_
_entity_poly.entity_id
_entity_poly.type
_entity_poly.pdbx_seq_one_letter_code
_entity_poly.pdbx_strand_id
1 'polypeptide(L)'
;MQVGSLRCMMTIWRGIFTGLGCVVALAGCSPETESPDVQKFENSELHALGASCAGPYFSVEGGNFILVEQGEKRIVQEDVKLDDLGSHRLAMTASYGNGSLVSTYTLEFNNTVAKLDNVAMLPEVTPEQLDKAKLPRDYMAKYFREVKEKMPTLVLCPRSATSTPAPSTGVG
;
A
#
# COMPACT_ATOMS: atom_id res chain seq x y z
N MET A 1 -5.34 30.27 3.95
CA MET A 1 -5.06 31.16 2.81
C MET A 1 -3.59 31.56 2.86
N GLN A 2 -2.94 31.64 1.70
CA GLN A 2 -1.54 32.02 1.44
C GLN A 2 -0.47 31.03 1.91
N VAL A 3 0.12 30.22 1.01
CA VAL A 3 1.05 30.56 -0.10
C VAL A 3 2.47 30.80 0.42
N GLY A 4 3.30 29.77 0.22
CA GLY A 4 4.64 29.87 -0.40
C GLY A 4 5.76 30.54 0.39
N SER A 5 6.91 29.86 0.45
CA SER A 5 8.17 30.37 -0.11
C SER A 5 9.38 29.70 0.54
N LEU A 6 10.07 28.83 -0.21
CA LEU A 6 11.53 28.82 -0.16
C LEU A 6 12.04 28.84 -1.60
N ARG A 7 12.39 30.06 -2.01
CA ARG A 7 13.12 30.35 -3.24
C ARG A 7 14.51 29.73 -3.12
N CYS A 8 14.85 28.84 -4.04
CA CYS A 8 16.23 28.49 -4.35
C CYS A 8 16.92 29.76 -4.88
N MET A 9 17.68 30.43 -4.03
CA MET A 9 18.38 31.66 -4.37
C MET A 9 19.77 31.28 -4.88
N MET A 10 19.88 31.00 -6.18
CA MET A 10 21.15 30.81 -6.87
C MET A 10 21.66 32.17 -7.37
N THR A 11 22.54 32.78 -6.58
CA THR A 11 23.34 33.94 -7.01
C THR A 11 24.47 33.45 -7.89
N ILE A 12 24.34 33.64 -9.20
CA ILE A 12 25.39 33.39 -10.20
C ILE A 12 26.35 34.59 -10.16
N TRP A 13 27.50 34.44 -9.49
CA TRP A 13 28.60 35.41 -9.58
C TRP A 13 29.55 34.99 -10.72
N ARG A 14 29.70 35.89 -11.70
CA ARG A 14 30.62 35.78 -12.83
C ARG A 14 32.09 35.81 -12.40
N GLY A 15 32.85 34.81 -12.84
CA GLY A 15 34.10 35.02 -13.57
C GLY A 15 35.40 35.07 -12.77
N ILE A 16 36.39 34.30 -13.27
CA ILE A 16 37.81 34.23 -12.92
C ILE A 16 38.12 33.21 -11.81
N PHE A 17 38.53 31.99 -12.20
CA PHE A 17 39.82 31.42 -11.82
C PHE A 17 40.11 30.15 -12.62
N THR A 18 41.35 30.08 -13.07
CA THR A 18 41.98 29.07 -13.90
C THR A 18 42.23 27.78 -13.12
N GLY A 19 41.96 26.63 -13.73
CA GLY A 19 42.64 25.37 -13.42
C GLY A 19 41.97 24.45 -12.41
N LEU A 20 42.23 23.16 -12.64
CA LEU A 20 41.89 21.98 -11.82
C LEU A 20 40.51 21.38 -12.06
N GLY A 21 40.53 20.30 -12.83
CA GLY A 21 39.42 19.37 -12.98
C GLY A 21 38.94 18.90 -11.62
N CYS A 22 37.65 19.10 -11.40
CA CYS A 22 36.92 18.47 -10.31
C CYS A 22 35.61 17.99 -10.93
N VAL A 23 35.63 16.74 -11.39
CA VAL A 23 34.42 15.94 -11.58
C VAL A 23 33.84 15.75 -10.19
N VAL A 24 32.97 16.66 -9.76
CA VAL A 24 32.23 16.51 -8.50
C VAL A 24 30.82 16.15 -8.86
N ALA A 25 30.61 14.84 -8.80
CA ALA A 25 29.40 14.16 -8.37
C ALA A 25 28.10 14.82 -8.82
N LEU A 26 27.53 14.26 -9.89
CA LEU A 26 26.09 14.08 -9.94
C LEU A 26 25.70 13.41 -8.61
N ALA A 27 25.25 14.20 -7.64
CA ALA A 27 24.41 13.70 -6.57
C ALA A 27 23.19 13.15 -7.29
N GLY A 28 23.25 11.86 -7.62
CA GLY A 28 22.09 11.12 -8.04
C GLY A 28 21.09 11.27 -6.91
N CYS A 29 20.03 12.05 -7.17
CA CYS A 29 18.77 11.85 -6.49
C CYS A 29 18.42 10.40 -6.80
N SER A 30 18.79 9.49 -5.90
CA SER A 30 18.28 8.13 -5.93
C SER A 30 16.76 8.29 -5.99
N PRO A 31 16.06 7.77 -7.01
CA PRO A 31 14.61 7.68 -6.92
C PRO A 31 14.33 6.97 -5.59
N GLU A 32 13.38 7.50 -4.81
CA GLU A 32 12.85 6.83 -3.62
C GLU A 32 12.59 5.39 -4.04
N THR A 33 13.47 4.49 -3.61
CA THR A 33 13.38 3.10 -3.99
C THR A 33 12.32 2.56 -3.07
N GLU A 34 11.10 2.55 -3.59
CA GLU A 34 9.94 1.94 -2.95
C GLU A 34 10.34 0.58 -2.36
N SER A 35 9.95 0.33 -1.11
CA SER A 35 10.41 -0.82 -0.34
C SER A 35 10.16 -2.13 -1.10
N PRO A 36 11.13 -3.07 -1.13
CA PRO A 36 10.93 -4.39 -1.73
C PRO A 36 9.71 -5.14 -1.19
N ASP A 37 9.36 -4.93 0.09
CA ASP A 37 8.22 -5.58 0.73
C ASP A 37 6.89 -4.97 0.26
N VAL A 38 6.84 -3.64 0.09
CA VAL A 38 5.68 -2.94 -0.50
C VAL A 38 5.50 -3.40 -1.94
N GLN A 39 6.56 -3.34 -2.76
CA GLN A 39 6.51 -3.77 -4.15
C GLN A 39 6.04 -5.21 -4.30
N LYS A 40 6.53 -6.12 -3.44
CA LYS A 40 6.12 -7.53 -3.48
C LYS A 40 4.65 -7.68 -3.12
N PHE A 41 4.19 -6.99 -2.08
CA PHE A 41 2.79 -7.05 -1.65
C PHE A 41 1.85 -6.50 -2.73
N GLU A 42 2.18 -5.35 -3.32
CA GLU A 42 1.37 -4.74 -4.38
C GLU A 42 1.32 -5.61 -5.64
N ASN A 43 2.46 -6.18 -6.06
CA ASN A 43 2.55 -6.96 -7.30
C ASN A 43 2.11 -8.42 -7.16
N SER A 44 1.58 -8.83 -6.00
CA SER A 44 1.11 -10.19 -5.76
C SER A 44 -0.41 -10.31 -5.81
N GLU A 45 -0.89 -11.50 -6.15
CA GLU A 45 -2.24 -11.93 -5.79
C GLU A 45 -2.21 -12.48 -4.36
N LEU A 46 -3.09 -12.00 -3.50
CA LEU A 46 -3.13 -12.36 -2.10
C LEU A 46 -4.25 -13.39 -1.86
N HIS A 47 -3.87 -14.66 -1.90
CA HIS A 47 -4.79 -15.78 -1.74
C HIS A 47 -4.87 -16.23 -0.29
N ALA A 48 -5.99 -16.79 0.16
CA ALA A 48 -6.06 -17.38 1.49
C ALA A 48 -5.03 -18.52 1.63
N LEU A 49 -4.37 -18.62 2.79
CA LEU A 49 -3.45 -19.71 3.10
C LEU A 49 -4.13 -21.07 2.94
N GLY A 50 -3.51 -21.96 2.15
CA GLY A 50 -4.07 -23.26 1.80
C GLY A 50 -4.85 -23.30 0.47
N ALA A 51 -5.10 -22.16 -0.17
CA ALA A 51 -5.77 -22.09 -1.47
C ALA A 51 -4.86 -22.42 -2.68
N SER A 52 -3.57 -22.66 -2.45
CA SER A 52 -2.59 -22.99 -3.50
C SER A 52 -2.58 -22.01 -4.69
N CYS A 53 -2.71 -20.71 -4.39
CA CYS A 53 -2.77 -19.64 -5.40
C CYS A 53 -3.91 -19.80 -6.43
N ALA A 54 -5.03 -20.38 -6.02
CA ALA A 54 -6.21 -20.56 -6.85
C ALA A 54 -7.47 -20.04 -6.16
N GLY A 55 -8.42 -19.55 -6.95
CA GLY A 55 -9.70 -19.05 -6.47
C GLY A 55 -9.69 -17.54 -6.18
N PRO A 56 -10.56 -17.06 -5.27
CA PRO A 56 -10.65 -15.64 -4.95
C PRO A 56 -9.37 -15.11 -4.31
N TYR A 57 -8.99 -13.88 -4.66
CA TYR A 57 -7.78 -13.24 -4.13
C TYR A 57 -7.97 -11.75 -3.92
N PHE A 58 -7.20 -11.19 -3.00
CA PHE A 58 -7.06 -9.74 -2.86
C PHE A 58 -5.90 -9.23 -3.71
N SER A 59 -5.97 -7.98 -4.16
CA SER A 59 -4.92 -7.35 -4.96
C SER A 59 -4.93 -5.84 -4.72
N VAL A 60 -3.78 -5.20 -4.95
CA VAL A 60 -3.68 -3.73 -5.01
C VAL A 60 -3.62 -3.32 -6.48
N GLU A 61 -4.66 -2.63 -6.96
CA GLU A 61 -4.77 -2.22 -8.36
C GLU A 61 -5.25 -0.78 -8.47
N GLY A 62 -4.49 0.05 -9.17
CA GLY A 62 -4.85 1.46 -9.40
C GLY A 62 -5.04 2.26 -8.12
N GLY A 63 -4.28 1.95 -7.06
CA GLY A 63 -4.42 2.59 -5.74
C GLY A 63 -5.60 2.08 -4.92
N ASN A 64 -6.27 0.99 -5.30
CA ASN A 64 -7.36 0.39 -4.54
C ASN A 64 -6.99 -1.01 -4.05
N PHE A 65 -7.45 -1.35 -2.84
CA PHE A 65 -7.42 -2.73 -2.37
C PHE A 65 -8.72 -3.42 -2.80
N ILE A 66 -8.60 -4.42 -3.66
CA ILE A 66 -9.74 -5.08 -4.30
C ILE A 66 -9.79 -6.56 -3.93
N LEU A 67 -11.00 -7.12 -3.93
CA LEU A 67 -11.26 -8.55 -3.95
C LEU A 67 -11.65 -8.94 -5.38
N VAL A 68 -10.95 -9.91 -5.94
CA VAL A 68 -11.28 -10.54 -7.22
C VAL A 68 -11.91 -11.90 -6.94
N GLU A 69 -13.17 -12.07 -7.34
CA GLU A 69 -13.92 -13.29 -7.12
C GLU A 69 -14.80 -13.56 -8.35
N GLN A 70 -14.72 -14.77 -8.91
CA GLN A 70 -15.54 -15.20 -10.06
C GLN A 70 -15.45 -14.26 -11.29
N GLY A 71 -14.31 -13.60 -11.48
CA GLY A 71 -14.10 -12.65 -12.59
C GLY A 71 -14.66 -11.25 -12.33
N GLU A 72 -15.32 -11.03 -11.19
CA GLU A 72 -15.75 -9.72 -10.74
C GLU A 72 -14.69 -9.09 -9.83
N LYS A 73 -14.58 -7.76 -9.90
CA LYS A 73 -13.71 -6.97 -9.03
C LYS A 73 -14.57 -6.14 -8.10
N ARG A 74 -14.37 -6.30 -6.80
CA ARG A 74 -15.01 -5.49 -5.77
C ARG A 74 -13.96 -4.68 -5.04
N ILE A 75 -14.15 -3.37 -4.96
CA ILE A 75 -13.31 -2.52 -4.13
C ILE A 75 -13.62 -2.79 -2.65
N VAL A 76 -12.58 -3.15 -1.89
CA VAL A 76 -12.65 -3.36 -0.44
C VAL A 76 -12.23 -2.08 0.27
N GLN A 77 -11.20 -1.40 -0.23
CA GLN A 77 -10.77 -0.08 0.24
C GLN A 77 -10.30 0.78 -0.94
N GLU A 78 -10.72 2.04 -0.94
CA GLU A 78 -10.33 3.04 -1.94
C GLU A 78 -9.08 3.81 -1.50
N ASP A 79 -8.29 4.28 -2.47
CA ASP A 79 -7.15 5.18 -2.28
C ASP A 79 -6.17 4.71 -1.19
N VAL A 80 -5.82 3.42 -1.24
CA VAL A 80 -4.90 2.81 -0.28
C VAL A 80 -3.47 3.28 -0.50
N LYS A 81 -2.78 3.50 0.62
CA LYS A 81 -1.34 3.77 0.66
C LYS A 81 -0.65 2.68 1.44
N LEU A 82 0.46 2.17 0.91
CA LEU A 82 1.30 1.20 1.58
C LEU A 82 2.60 1.84 2.04
N ASP A 83 2.86 1.72 3.34
CA ASP A 83 4.07 2.22 3.97
C ASP A 83 4.84 1.04 4.57
N ASP A 84 6.15 0.99 4.32
CA ASP A 84 7.04 0.04 4.97
C ASP A 84 7.39 0.53 6.39
N LEU A 85 7.02 -0.27 7.40
CA LEU A 85 7.32 -0.01 8.80
C LEU A 85 8.64 -0.64 9.25
N GLY A 86 9.36 -1.30 8.33
CA GLY A 86 10.55 -2.08 8.58
C GLY A 86 10.23 -3.43 9.25
N SER A 87 11.26 -4.28 9.35
CA SER A 87 11.13 -5.63 9.96
C SER A 87 10.01 -6.47 9.34
N HIS A 88 9.83 -6.37 8.01
CA HIS A 88 8.80 -7.09 7.26
C HIS A 88 7.37 -6.74 7.69
N ARG A 89 7.13 -5.49 8.08
CA ARG A 89 5.81 -5.00 8.48
C ARG A 89 5.36 -3.90 7.53
N LEU A 90 4.13 -4.00 7.06
CA LEU A 90 3.50 -3.03 6.16
C LEU A 90 2.30 -2.39 6.85
N ALA A 91 2.13 -1.08 6.68
CA ALA A 91 0.88 -0.40 6.97
C ALA A 91 0.13 -0.12 5.67
N MET A 92 -1.12 -0.59 5.58
CA MET A 92 -2.06 -0.18 4.55
C MET A 92 -3.02 0.84 5.14
N THR A 93 -3.00 2.07 4.62
CA THR A 93 -3.84 3.17 5.06
C THR A 93 -4.88 3.49 4.01
N ALA A 94 -6.15 3.46 4.39
CA ALA A 94 -7.29 3.84 3.54
C ALA A 94 -8.08 4.97 4.20
N SER A 95 -8.66 5.87 3.41
CA SER A 95 -9.56 6.90 3.94
C SER A 95 -10.88 6.27 4.38
N TYR A 96 -11.36 6.59 5.59
CA TYR A 96 -12.63 6.08 6.11
C TYR A 96 -13.36 7.17 6.89
N GLY A 97 -14.43 7.71 6.32
CA GLY A 97 -15.19 8.81 6.91
C GLY A 97 -14.31 10.05 7.11
N ASN A 98 -14.14 10.47 8.38
CA ASN A 98 -13.32 11.61 8.77
C ASN A 98 -11.92 11.23 9.29
N GLY A 99 -11.53 9.96 9.17
CA GLY A 99 -10.22 9.47 9.56
C GLY A 99 -9.66 8.50 8.53
N SER A 100 -8.66 7.74 8.95
CA SER A 100 -7.99 6.72 8.15
C SER A 100 -8.09 5.38 8.86
N LEU A 101 -8.46 4.34 8.12
CA LEU A 101 -8.34 2.96 8.55
C LEU A 101 -6.93 2.48 8.24
N VAL A 102 -6.18 2.06 9.26
CA VAL A 102 -4.82 1.54 9.13
C VAL A 102 -4.84 0.06 9.45
N SER A 103 -4.49 -0.76 8.46
CA SER A 103 -4.32 -2.21 8.60
C SER A 103 -2.84 -2.53 8.58
N THR A 104 -2.31 -3.16 9.63
CA THR A 104 -0.90 -3.55 9.70
C THR A 104 -0.76 -5.03 9.38
N TYR A 105 0.07 -5.33 8.39
CA TYR A 105 0.43 -6.69 8.01
C TYR A 105 1.85 -7.00 8.45
N THR A 106 2.07 -8.21 8.95
CA THR A 106 3.41 -8.77 9.10
C THR A 106 3.62 -9.80 7.99
N LEU A 107 4.76 -9.71 7.31
CA LEU A 107 5.18 -10.65 6.30
C LEU A 107 6.07 -11.71 6.93
N GLU A 108 5.70 -12.97 6.74
CA GLU A 108 6.37 -14.15 7.27
C GLU A 108 6.89 -15.03 6.11
N PHE A 109 7.70 -16.04 6.46
CA PHE A 109 8.22 -17.05 5.53
C PHE A 109 8.88 -16.46 4.28
N ASN A 110 9.95 -15.67 4.45
CA ASN A 110 10.63 -14.95 3.36
C ASN A 110 9.68 -14.02 2.59
N ASN A 111 8.80 -13.36 3.33
CA ASN A 111 7.83 -12.37 2.86
C ASN A 111 6.85 -12.95 1.84
N THR A 112 6.52 -14.24 1.95
CA THR A 112 5.57 -14.93 1.05
C THR A 112 4.20 -15.09 1.68
N VAL A 113 4.07 -14.80 2.97
CA VAL A 113 2.81 -14.89 3.71
C VAL A 113 2.57 -13.56 4.41
N ALA A 114 1.40 -12.95 4.22
CA ALA A 114 0.98 -11.77 4.95
C ALA A 114 -0.09 -12.11 5.98
N LYS A 115 0.13 -11.72 7.22
CA LYS A 115 -0.81 -11.89 8.31
C LYS A 115 -1.29 -10.53 8.80
N LEU A 116 -2.61 -10.37 8.94
CA LEU A 116 -3.19 -9.16 9.51
C LEU A 116 -2.93 -9.13 11.03
N ASP A 117 -2.06 -8.23 11.47
CA ASP A 117 -1.67 -8.11 12.87
C ASP A 117 -2.52 -7.13 13.64
N ASN A 118 -2.87 -6.00 13.02
CA ASN A 118 -3.64 -4.96 13.66
C ASN A 118 -4.55 -4.22 12.68
N VAL A 119 -5.65 -3.69 13.18
CA VAL A 119 -6.52 -2.74 12.48
C VAL A 119 -6.88 -1.63 13.46
N ALA A 120 -6.69 -0.39 13.05
CA ALA A 120 -6.97 0.79 13.86
C ALA A 120 -7.55 1.93 13.01
N MET A 121 -8.23 2.88 13.65
CA MET A 121 -8.63 4.13 13.02
C MET A 121 -7.74 5.27 13.54
N LEU A 122 -7.28 6.13 12.64
CA LEU A 122 -6.51 7.34 12.96
C LEU A 122 -7.24 8.61 12.47
N PRO A 123 -7.48 9.61 13.32
CA PRO A 123 -7.30 9.57 14.78
C PRO A 123 -8.19 8.50 15.41
N GLU A 124 -7.78 8.02 16.60
CA GLU A 124 -8.58 7.05 17.34
C GLU A 124 -9.96 7.62 17.67
N VAL A 125 -10.99 6.77 17.52
CA VAL A 125 -12.37 7.16 17.84
C VAL A 125 -12.52 7.25 19.35
N THR A 126 -12.82 8.44 19.85
CA THR A 126 -12.95 8.65 21.29
C THR A 126 -14.29 8.15 21.81
N PRO A 127 -14.42 7.81 23.12
CA PRO A 127 -15.69 7.42 23.72
C PRO A 127 -16.80 8.45 23.50
N GLU A 128 -16.47 9.74 23.53
CA GLU A 128 -17.43 10.83 23.33
C GLU A 128 -17.99 10.85 21.91
N GLN A 129 -17.17 10.49 20.92
CA GLN A 129 -17.61 10.36 19.53
C GLN A 129 -18.56 9.17 19.35
N LEU A 130 -18.28 8.04 20.02
CA LEU A 130 -19.18 6.87 20.02
C LEU A 130 -20.51 7.17 20.71
N ASP A 131 -20.47 7.85 21.87
CA ASP A 131 -21.67 8.25 22.60
C ASP A 131 -22.54 9.20 21.75
N LYS A 132 -21.92 10.16 21.03
CA LYS A 132 -22.62 11.05 20.08
C LYS A 132 -23.25 10.27 18.91
N ALA A 133 -22.58 9.22 18.44
CA ALA A 133 -23.10 8.33 17.40
C ALA A 133 -24.11 7.29 17.92
N LYS A 134 -24.38 7.26 19.23
CA LYS A 134 -25.21 6.25 19.91
C LYS A 134 -24.69 4.82 19.69
N LEU A 135 -23.38 4.67 19.55
CA LEU A 135 -22.72 3.38 19.42
C LEU A 135 -22.21 2.88 20.77
N PRO A 136 -22.18 1.56 21.01
CA PRO A 136 -21.53 1.00 22.19
C PRO A 136 -20.06 1.43 22.27
N ARG A 137 -19.57 1.71 23.49
CA ARG A 137 -18.16 2.13 23.68
C ARG A 137 -17.13 1.08 23.24
N ASP A 138 -17.53 -0.18 23.17
CA ASP A 138 -16.70 -1.30 22.71
C ASP A 138 -16.90 -1.61 21.21
N TYR A 139 -17.69 -0.82 20.49
CA TYR A 139 -18.04 -1.06 19.09
C TYR A 139 -16.81 -1.19 18.19
N MET A 140 -15.89 -0.22 18.25
CA MET A 140 -14.68 -0.25 17.41
C MET A 140 -13.78 -1.44 17.74
N ALA A 141 -13.60 -1.75 19.03
CA ALA A 141 -12.82 -2.90 19.47
C ALA A 141 -13.42 -4.23 18.99
N LYS A 142 -14.75 -4.37 19.05
CA LYS A 142 -15.47 -5.54 18.50
C LYS A 142 -15.31 -5.64 16.99
N TYR A 143 -15.51 -4.53 16.28
CA TYR A 143 -15.39 -4.46 14.83
C TYR A 143 -13.99 -4.88 14.36
N PHE A 144 -12.93 -4.31 14.94
CA PHE A 144 -11.55 -4.65 14.56
C PHE A 144 -11.17 -6.08 14.93
N ARG A 145 -11.68 -6.60 16.06
CA ARG A 145 -11.50 -8.01 16.41
C ARG A 145 -12.15 -8.92 15.37
N GLU A 146 -13.39 -8.65 14.96
CA GLU A 146 -14.07 -9.44 13.94
C GLU A 146 -13.35 -9.39 12.59
N VAL A 147 -12.86 -8.21 12.18
CA VAL A 147 -12.06 -8.08 10.95
C VAL A 147 -10.82 -8.96 11.05
N LYS A 148 -10.10 -8.93 12.18
CA LYS A 148 -8.90 -9.74 12.38
C LYS A 148 -9.19 -11.25 12.41
N GLU A 149 -10.31 -11.66 13.00
CA GLU A 149 -10.72 -13.06 13.07
C GLU A 149 -11.21 -13.60 11.72
N LYS A 150 -11.86 -12.76 10.91
CA LYS A 150 -12.42 -13.15 9.60
C LYS A 150 -11.42 -12.99 8.46
N MET A 151 -10.42 -12.12 8.58
CA MET A 151 -9.40 -11.95 7.56
C MET A 151 -8.46 -13.18 7.58
N PRO A 152 -8.40 -13.96 6.49
CA PRO A 152 -7.48 -15.09 6.44
C PRO A 152 -6.04 -14.60 6.41
N THR A 153 -5.12 -15.44 6.88
CA THR A 153 -3.70 -15.29 6.51
C THR A 153 -3.59 -15.43 5.00
N LEU A 154 -2.84 -14.53 4.37
CA LEU A 154 -2.71 -14.43 2.92
C LEU A 154 -1.36 -14.98 2.46
N VAL A 155 -1.33 -15.63 1.31
CA VAL A 155 -0.12 -16.04 0.59
C VAL A 155 0.05 -15.10 -0.59
N LEU A 156 1.26 -14.56 -0.74
CA LEU A 156 1.65 -13.68 -1.83
C LEU A 156 2.03 -14.55 -3.03
N CYS A 157 1.08 -14.73 -3.93
CA CYS A 157 1.23 -15.49 -5.16
C CYS A 157 1.63 -14.56 -6.32
N PRO A 158 2.43 -15.04 -7.29
CA PRO A 158 2.68 -14.29 -8.51
C PRO A 158 1.36 -13.98 -9.22
N ARG A 159 1.21 -12.77 -9.78
CA ARG A 159 0.06 -12.44 -10.62
C ARG A 159 -0.05 -13.39 -11.79
N SER A 160 -1.25 -13.89 -12.03
CA SER A 160 -1.59 -14.65 -13.23
C SER A 160 -1.41 -13.72 -14.43
N ALA A 161 -0.59 -14.11 -15.40
CA ALA A 161 -0.48 -13.36 -16.64
C ALA A 161 -1.85 -13.38 -17.31
N THR A 162 -2.53 -12.23 -17.36
CA THR A 162 -3.72 -12.05 -18.19
C THR A 162 -3.30 -12.38 -19.61
N SER A 163 -3.72 -13.54 -20.13
CA SER A 163 -3.42 -13.92 -21.50
C SER A 163 -4.10 -12.93 -22.43
N THR A 164 -3.39 -11.90 -22.87
CA THR A 164 -3.74 -11.15 -24.07
C THR A 164 -3.84 -12.17 -25.20
N PRO A 165 -5.01 -12.36 -25.86
CA PRO A 165 -5.08 -13.21 -27.03
C PRO A 165 -4.09 -12.67 -28.05
N ALA A 166 -3.12 -13.49 -28.46
CA ALA A 166 -2.21 -13.14 -29.53
C ALA A 166 -3.03 -12.72 -30.76
N PRO A 167 -2.64 -11.66 -31.50
CA PRO A 167 -3.31 -11.33 -32.75
C PRO A 167 -3.21 -12.54 -33.66
N SER A 168 -4.36 -13.11 -34.03
CA SER A 168 -4.44 -14.16 -35.04
C SER A 168 -3.87 -13.61 -36.33
N THR A 169 -2.66 -14.04 -36.70
CA THR A 169 -2.14 -13.89 -38.05
C THR A 169 -3.00 -14.74 -38.97
N GLY A 170 -4.07 -14.12 -39.48
CA GLY A 170 -4.82 -14.63 -40.62
C GLY A 170 -3.89 -14.59 -41.83
N VAL A 171 -3.39 -15.75 -42.23
CA VAL A 171 -2.85 -15.98 -43.57
C VAL A 171 -4.00 -16.53 -44.38
N GLY A 172 -4.43 -15.75 -45.37
CA GLY A 172 -5.34 -16.12 -46.45
C GLY A 172 -4.82 -15.54 -47.75
#